data_AF-D9WCI4-F1
#
_entry.id   AF-D9WCI4-F1
#
_cell.length_a   1.000
_cell.length_b   1.000
_cell.length_c   1.000
_cell.angle_alpha   90.00
_cell.angle_beta   90.00
_cell.angle_gamma   90.00
#
_symmetry.space_group_name_H-M   'P 1'
#
loop_
_entity.id
_entity.type
_entity.pdbx_description
1 polymer ?
#
loop_
_entity_poly.entity_id
_entity_poly.type
_entity_poly.pdbx_seq_one_letter_code
_entity_poly.pdbx_strand_id
1 'polypeptide(L)'
;MPVLAPGLLRGRRVVRGLLPDRRRRGDGPADQVDRTARGGASWKVTQEVIVMETIVGCDIQMEFREIGPLTEAVVRLRMHDGTEMLAQGRANRNPDDPAQPRVGEEIAAARALSNLAHRLIGKAGGDIEEVTHSKAHLVM
;
A
#
# COMPACT_ATOMS: atom_id res chain seq x y z
N MET A 1 -9.42 28.27 0.59
CA MET A 1 -8.45 27.43 -0.15
C MET A 1 -9.13 26.10 -0.50
N PRO A 2 -9.67 25.91 -1.70
CA PRO A 2 -10.28 24.63 -2.08
C PRO A 2 -9.23 23.71 -2.73
N VAL A 3 -9.10 22.48 -2.23
CA VAL A 3 -8.28 21.43 -2.86
C VAL A 3 -9.13 20.75 -3.94
N LEU A 4 -8.58 20.68 -5.15
CA LEU A 4 -9.22 20.19 -6.37
C LEU A 4 -9.60 18.71 -6.30
N ALA A 5 -10.78 18.41 -6.86
CA ALA A 5 -11.21 17.06 -7.22
C ALA A 5 -10.40 16.51 -8.42
N PRO A 6 -10.14 15.20 -8.50
CA PRO A 6 -9.44 14.60 -9.64
C PRO A 6 -10.34 14.53 -10.88
N GLY A 7 -9.76 14.99 -12.00
CA GLY A 7 -10.42 15.16 -13.28
C GLY A 7 -10.84 13.87 -13.97
N LEU A 8 -12.04 13.94 -14.55
CA LEU A 8 -12.66 12.97 -15.44
C LEU A 8 -11.89 12.92 -16.78
N LEU A 9 -11.02 11.93 -16.99
CA LEU A 9 -10.44 11.65 -18.30
C LEU A 9 -11.32 10.65 -19.06
N ARG A 10 -12.06 11.17 -20.04
CA ARG A 10 -12.82 10.44 -21.05
C ARG A 10 -11.90 9.49 -21.84
N GLY A 11 -11.98 8.20 -21.52
CA GLY A 11 -11.45 7.12 -22.36
C GLY A 11 -12.32 6.93 -23.62
N ARG A 12 -11.77 7.27 -24.77
CA ARG A 12 -12.37 7.15 -26.11
C ARG A 12 -12.52 5.66 -26.45
N ARG A 13 -13.75 5.16 -26.65
CA ARG A 13 -14.00 3.78 -27.11
C ARG A 13 -13.41 3.59 -28.51
N VAL A 14 -12.46 2.67 -28.66
CA VAL A 14 -12.07 2.15 -29.97
C VAL A 14 -13.03 1.01 -30.31
N VAL A 15 -13.98 1.27 -31.21
CA VAL A 15 -14.86 0.24 -31.77
C VAL A 15 -14.15 -0.34 -32.99
N ARG A 16 -13.52 -1.51 -32.85
CA ARG A 16 -12.93 -2.22 -33.99
C ARG A 16 -14.04 -2.95 -34.74
N GLY A 17 -14.67 -2.26 -35.69
CA GLY A 17 -15.61 -2.86 -36.63
C GLY A 17 -14.88 -3.77 -37.62
N LEU A 18 -15.22 -5.06 -37.65
CA LEU A 18 -14.92 -5.91 -38.79
C LEU A 18 -15.93 -5.58 -39.89
N LEU A 19 -15.45 -5.11 -41.04
CA LEU A 19 -16.26 -4.94 -42.26
C LEU A 19 -16.75 -6.32 -42.75
N PRO A 20 -18.01 -6.47 -43.19
CA PRO A 20 -18.39 -7.58 -44.05
C PRO A 20 -18.15 -7.20 -45.51
N ASP A 21 -17.39 -8.04 -46.21
CA ASP A 21 -17.27 -7.96 -47.67
C ASP A 21 -18.59 -8.45 -48.31
N ARG A 22 -19.09 -7.70 -49.30
CA ARG A 22 -20.29 -8.05 -50.08
C ARG A 22 -19.98 -7.92 -51.57
N ARG A 23 -19.97 -9.04 -52.28
CA ARG A 23 -20.45 -9.08 -53.68
C ARG A 23 -21.39 -10.28 -53.90
N ARG A 24 -22.47 -9.98 -54.63
CA ARG A 24 -23.62 -10.83 -54.99
C ARG A 24 -23.33 -11.72 -56.22
N ARG A 25 -23.94 -12.92 -56.28
CA ARG A 25 -25.10 -13.27 -57.14
C ARG A 25 -25.41 -14.78 -57.08
N GLY A 26 -26.70 -15.12 -57.08
CA GLY A 26 -27.21 -16.47 -57.33
C GLY A 26 -28.60 -16.69 -56.71
N ASP A 27 -29.63 -16.69 -57.56
CA ASP A 27 -31.06 -16.85 -57.23
C ASP A 27 -31.44 -18.25 -56.74
N GLY A 28 -32.42 -18.35 -55.83
CA GLY A 28 -33.04 -19.60 -55.39
C GLY A 28 -34.15 -19.34 -54.34
N PRO A 29 -35.25 -20.11 -54.33
CA PRO A 29 -36.56 -19.61 -53.93
C PRO A 29 -36.78 -19.55 -52.42
N ALA A 30 -37.73 -18.69 -52.07
CA ALA A 30 -38.29 -18.52 -50.74
C ALA A 30 -39.01 -19.81 -50.30
N ASP A 31 -38.63 -20.34 -49.14
CA ASP A 31 -39.46 -21.27 -48.40
C ASP A 31 -39.32 -21.06 -46.88
N GLN A 32 -40.43 -20.60 -46.31
CA GLN A 32 -41.03 -20.91 -45.02
C GLN A 32 -40.20 -21.05 -43.71
N VAL A 33 -40.65 -20.23 -42.73
CA VAL A 33 -40.70 -20.38 -41.25
C VAL A 33 -39.43 -20.71 -40.45
N ASP A 34 -39.11 -19.85 -39.48
CA ASP A 34 -39.39 -20.17 -38.08
C ASP A 34 -39.46 -18.91 -37.19
N ARG A 35 -40.54 -18.80 -36.43
CA ARG A 35 -40.63 -17.90 -35.28
C ARG A 35 -40.05 -18.70 -34.11
N THR A 36 -38.89 -18.29 -33.59
CA THR A 36 -38.61 -18.16 -32.15
C THR A 36 -37.10 -18.10 -31.93
N ALA A 37 -36.59 -16.93 -31.56
CA ALA A 37 -35.37 -16.83 -30.76
C ALA A 37 -35.33 -15.45 -30.10
N ARG A 38 -35.98 -15.33 -28.93
CA ARG A 38 -35.58 -14.36 -27.91
C ARG A 38 -34.24 -14.85 -27.33
N GLY A 39 -33.17 -14.78 -28.11
CA GLY A 39 -31.80 -15.00 -27.64
C GLY A 39 -31.26 -13.68 -27.12
N GLY A 40 -31.58 -13.34 -25.88
CA GLY A 40 -30.95 -12.22 -25.19
C GLY A 40 -29.45 -12.47 -25.14
N ALA A 41 -28.69 -11.73 -25.95
CA ALA A 41 -27.24 -11.76 -25.90
C ALA A 41 -26.80 -11.32 -24.50
N SER A 42 -26.37 -12.28 -23.68
CA SER A 42 -25.79 -12.03 -22.37
C SER A 42 -24.37 -11.51 -22.60
N TRP A 43 -24.24 -10.19 -22.67
CA TRP A 43 -22.94 -9.53 -22.67
C TRP A 43 -22.36 -9.68 -21.25
N LYS A 44 -21.47 -10.64 -21.07
CA LYS A 44 -20.67 -10.72 -19.84
C LYS A 44 -19.64 -9.60 -19.88
N VAL A 45 -19.90 -8.55 -19.09
CA VAL A 45 -18.90 -7.51 -18.81
C VAL A 45 -17.89 -8.11 -17.85
N THR A 46 -16.75 -8.56 -18.35
CA THR A 46 -15.61 -8.92 -17.51
C THR A 46 -14.91 -7.63 -17.09
N GLN A 47 -15.05 -7.28 -15.81
CA GLN A 47 -14.36 -6.14 -15.22
C GLN A 47 -12.94 -6.57 -14.89
N GLU A 48 -11.96 -6.11 -15.67
CA GLU A 48 -10.55 -6.19 -15.26
C GLU A 48 -10.34 -5.20 -14.12
N VAL A 49 -10.08 -5.73 -12.92
CA VAL A 49 -9.69 -4.91 -11.78
C VAL A 49 -8.27 -4.41 -12.06
N ILE A 50 -8.16 -3.16 -12.48
CA ILE A 50 -6.88 -2.45 -12.54
C ILE A 50 -6.47 -2.20 -11.08
N VAL A 51 -5.56 -3.03 -10.56
CA VAL A 51 -4.91 -2.79 -9.27
C VAL A 51 -4.04 -1.55 -9.41
N MET A 52 -4.47 -0.46 -8.80
CA MET A 52 -3.72 0.79 -8.75
C MET A 52 -2.72 0.69 -7.61
N GLU A 53 -1.43 0.55 -7.92
CA GLU A 53 -0.38 0.57 -6.91
C GLU A 53 -0.25 1.99 -6.35
N THR A 54 -0.49 2.14 -5.04
CA THR A 54 -0.32 3.42 -4.34
C THR A 54 0.84 3.28 -3.36
N ILE A 55 1.95 3.98 -3.63
CA ILE A 55 3.07 4.08 -2.69
C ILE A 55 2.71 5.15 -1.66
N VAL A 56 2.57 4.76 -0.40
CA VAL A 56 2.39 5.67 0.73
C VAL A 56 3.74 5.87 1.41
N GLY A 57 4.31 7.07 1.28
CA GLY A 57 5.56 7.43 1.95
C GLY A 57 5.37 7.65 3.45
N CYS A 58 6.33 7.21 4.25
CA CYS A 58 6.43 7.54 5.68
C CYS A 58 7.88 7.86 6.05
N ASP A 59 8.06 8.80 6.98
CA ASP A 59 9.36 9.26 7.43
C ASP A 59 9.61 8.88 8.90
N ILE A 60 10.84 8.45 9.18
CA ILE A 60 11.34 8.31 10.55
C ILE A 60 12.37 9.40 10.78
N GLN A 61 12.14 10.22 11.81
CA GLN A 61 13.13 11.17 12.30
C GLN A 61 13.92 10.53 13.44
N MET A 62 15.22 10.77 13.46
CA MET A 62 16.11 10.24 14.50
C MET A 62 17.03 11.34 15.01
N GLU A 63 17.14 11.44 16.34
CA GLU A 63 18.01 12.40 17.03
C GLU A 63 18.94 11.64 17.97
N PHE A 64 20.19 12.09 18.07
CA PHE A 64 21.20 11.53 18.96
C PHE A 64 21.61 12.52 20.04
N ARG A 65 21.92 12.00 21.21
CA ARG A 65 22.50 12.75 22.33
C ARG A 65 23.67 11.99 22.91
N GLU A 66 24.82 12.65 22.99
CA GLU A 66 26.04 12.08 23.56
C GLU A 66 26.41 12.79 24.87
N ILE A 67 26.61 12.01 25.94
CA ILE A 67 27.06 12.48 27.25
C ILE A 67 28.14 11.54 27.75
N GLY A 68 29.41 11.90 27.53
CA GLY A 68 30.55 11.08 27.92
C GLY A 68 30.55 9.73 27.20
N PRO A 69 30.44 8.58 27.92
CA PRO A 69 30.36 7.26 27.30
C PRO A 69 28.93 6.85 26.88
N LEU A 70 27.91 7.64 27.22
CA LEU A 70 26.51 7.34 26.91
C LEU A 70 26.10 8.01 25.59
N THR A 71 25.58 7.21 24.67
CA THR A 71 24.84 7.68 23.49
C THR A 71 23.36 7.29 23.64
N GLU A 72 22.47 8.26 23.47
CA GLU A 72 21.03 8.06 23.42
C GLU A 72 20.54 8.35 22.00
N ALA A 73 19.60 7.57 21.50
CA ALA A 73 18.89 7.80 20.24
C ALA A 73 17.39 7.87 20.51
N VAL A 74 16.71 8.85 19.90
CA VAL A 74 15.25 8.98 19.93
C VAL A 74 14.75 8.91 18.49
N VAL A 75 13.78 8.05 18.23
CA VAL A 75 13.10 7.94 16.93
C VAL A 75 11.66 8.40 17.03
N ARG A 76 11.22 9.18 16.05
CA ARG A 76 9.83 9.61 15.85
C ARG A 76 9.34 9.13 14.50
N LEU A 77 8.23 8.39 14.49
CA LEU A 77 7.51 7.97 13.30
C LEU A 77 6.14 8.64 13.28
N ARG A 78 5.75 9.19 12.13
CA ARG A 78 4.39 9.65 11.88
C ARG A 78 3.74 8.78 10.80
N MET A 79 2.69 8.08 11.17
CA MET A 79 1.90 7.23 10.29
C MET A 79 0.89 8.05 9.49
N HIS A 80 0.40 7.49 8.39
CA HIS A 80 -0.56 8.15 7.50
C HIS A 80 -1.94 8.34 8.14
N ASP A 81 -2.27 7.54 9.15
CA ASP A 81 -3.48 7.68 9.97
C ASP A 81 -3.38 8.82 11.00
N GLY A 82 -2.25 9.54 11.02
CA GLY A 82 -1.97 10.62 11.97
C GLY A 82 -1.37 10.15 13.28
N THR A 83 -1.20 8.84 13.50
CA THR A 83 -0.57 8.31 14.72
C THR A 83 0.90 8.68 14.75
N GLU A 84 1.33 9.25 15.88
CA GLU A 84 2.74 9.49 16.15
C GLU A 84 3.28 8.50 17.17
N MET A 85 4.48 8.00 16.91
CA MET A 85 5.14 7.01 17.76
C MET A 85 6.56 7.45 18.05
N LEU A 86 6.91 7.43 19.34
CA LEU A 86 8.25 7.70 19.83
C LEU A 86 8.87 6.42 20.38
N ALA A 87 10.15 6.19 20.12
CA ALA A 87 10.92 5.15 20.79
C ALA A 87 12.35 5.64 21.06
N GLN A 88 13.03 5.00 22.00
CA GLN A 88 14.37 5.38 22.44
C GLN A 88 15.29 4.17 22.51
N GLY A 89 16.58 4.41 22.34
CA GLY A 89 17.64 3.43 22.50
C GLY A 89 18.86 4.08 23.15
N ARG A 90 19.66 3.27 23.84
CA ARG A 90 20.85 3.75 24.54
C ARG A 90 22.01 2.80 24.30
N ALA A 91 23.21 3.34 24.19
CA ALA A 91 24.46 2.60 24.14
C ALA A 91 25.42 3.21 25.17
N ASN A 92 26.10 2.37 25.94
CA ASN A 92 27.11 2.80 26.89
C ASN A 92 28.44 2.15 26.49
N ARG A 93 29.45 2.98 26.26
CA ARG A 93 30.80 2.55 25.92
C ARG A 93 31.50 1.98 27.16
N ASN A 94 32.16 0.83 27.02
CA ASN A 94 33.04 0.34 28.08
C ASN A 94 34.19 1.36 28.30
N PRO A 95 34.56 1.71 29.53
CA PRO A 95 35.72 2.55 29.81
C PRO A 95 37.02 2.13 29.10
N ASP A 96 37.21 0.82 28.87
CA ASP A 96 38.39 0.29 28.20
C ASP A 96 38.32 0.39 26.67
N ASP A 97 37.15 0.69 26.10
CA ASP A 97 36.97 0.80 24.65
C ASP A 97 37.39 2.20 24.14
N PRO A 98 38.02 2.28 22.95
CA PRO A 98 38.34 3.54 22.31
C PRO A 98 37.09 4.42 22.10
N ALA A 99 37.25 5.74 22.27
CA ALA A 99 36.17 6.69 22.05
C ALA A 99 35.76 6.76 20.57
N GLN A 100 34.76 5.97 20.20
CA GLN A 100 34.17 5.91 18.86
C GLN A 100 32.67 6.28 18.92
N PRO A 101 32.34 7.59 18.88
CA PRO A 101 30.96 8.08 18.94
C PRO A 101 30.00 7.34 18.00
N ARG A 102 30.42 7.15 16.74
CA ARG A 102 29.65 6.47 15.70
C ARG A 102 29.13 5.08 16.09
N VAL A 103 29.92 4.29 16.83
CA VAL A 103 29.50 2.95 17.25
C VAL A 103 28.36 3.06 18.29
N GLY A 104 28.45 4.03 19.19
CA GLY A 104 27.39 4.33 20.15
C GLY A 104 26.09 4.75 19.46
N GLU A 105 26.19 5.60 18.43
CA GLU A 105 25.05 6.01 17.60
C GLU A 105 24.41 4.82 16.90
N GLU A 106 25.18 3.98 16.22
CA GLU A 106 24.69 2.80 15.50
C GLU A 106 23.94 1.83 16.43
N ILE A 107 24.51 1.55 17.62
CA ILE A 107 23.89 0.67 18.61
C ILE A 107 22.64 1.31 19.23
N ALA A 108 22.69 2.59 19.59
CA ALA A 108 21.56 3.30 20.17
C ALA A 108 20.41 3.39 19.15
N ALA A 109 20.70 3.67 17.88
CA ALA A 109 19.75 3.67 16.77
C ALA A 109 19.09 2.30 16.59
N ALA A 110 19.88 1.22 16.52
CA ALA A 110 19.35 -0.14 16.38
C ALA A 110 18.38 -0.49 17.53
N ARG A 111 18.74 -0.13 18.77
CA ARG A 111 17.88 -0.34 19.94
C ARG A 111 16.61 0.52 19.87
N ALA A 112 16.71 1.77 19.44
CA ALA A 112 15.54 2.65 19.28
C ALA A 112 14.58 2.10 18.21
N LEU A 113 15.11 1.63 17.08
CA LEU A 113 14.34 1.05 15.99
C LEU A 113 13.72 -0.30 16.38
N SER A 114 14.42 -1.14 17.13
CA SER A 114 13.85 -2.37 17.68
C SER A 114 12.68 -2.07 18.63
N ASN A 115 12.81 -1.04 19.48
CA ASN A 115 11.72 -0.59 20.33
C ASN A 115 10.55 -0.02 19.52
N LEU A 116 10.82 0.72 18.44
CA LEU A 116 9.78 1.21 17.52
C LEU A 116 9.04 0.05 16.83
N ALA A 117 9.77 -0.97 16.36
CA ALA A 117 9.20 -2.15 15.75
C ALA A 117 8.24 -2.90 16.70
N HIS A 118 8.65 -3.13 17.96
CA HIS A 118 7.76 -3.71 18.97
C HIS A 118 6.48 -2.89 19.16
N ARG A 119 6.60 -1.56 19.20
CA ARG A 119 5.43 -0.67 19.32
C ARG A 119 4.52 -0.74 18.10
N LEU A 120 5.09 -0.84 16.89
CA LEU A 120 4.32 -0.96 15.65
C LEU A 120 3.52 -2.26 15.61
N ILE A 121 4.15 -3.36 16.00
CA ILE A 121 3.47 -4.65 16.15
C ILE A 121 2.34 -4.56 17.17
N GLY A 122 2.58 -3.89 18.32
CA GLY A 122 1.54 -3.65 19.32
C GLY A 122 0.36 -2.83 18.78
N LYS A 123 0.62 -1.74 18.05
CA LYS A 123 -0.43 -0.92 17.43
C LYS A 123 -1.23 -1.74 16.41
N ALA A 124 -0.55 -2.44 15.51
CA ALA A 124 -1.20 -3.27 14.50
C ALA A 124 -2.07 -4.36 15.13
N GLY A 125 -1.63 -4.96 16.25
CA GLY A 125 -2.45 -5.87 17.05
C GLY A 125 -3.73 -5.21 17.53
N GLY A 126 -3.63 -4.02 18.12
CA GLY A 126 -4.80 -3.23 18.55
C GLY A 126 -5.76 -2.89 17.40
N ASP A 127 -5.23 -2.43 16.26
CA ASP A 127 -6.03 -2.11 15.08
C ASP A 127 -6.81 -3.35 14.56
N ILE A 128 -6.18 -4.53 14.58
CA ILE A 128 -6.83 -5.80 14.19
C ILE A 128 -7.92 -6.19 15.20
N GLU A 129 -7.61 -6.10 16.49
CA GLU A 129 -8.55 -6.44 17.57
C GLU A 129 -9.79 -5.56 17.55
N GLU A 130 -9.64 -4.27 17.23
CA GLU A 130 -10.75 -3.32 17.11
C GLU A 130 -11.74 -3.71 16.00
N VAL A 131 -11.24 -4.14 14.84
CA VAL A 131 -12.09 -4.53 13.71
C VAL A 131 -12.68 -5.92 13.90
N THR A 132 -11.87 -6.87 14.34
CA THR A 132 -12.24 -8.30 14.40
C THR A 132 -12.94 -8.69 15.69
N HIS A 133 -12.86 -7.85 16.73
CA HIS A 133 -13.32 -8.16 18.10
C HIS A 133 -12.72 -9.46 18.66
N SER A 134 -11.55 -9.87 18.14
CA SER A 134 -10.86 -11.12 18.48
C SER A 134 -9.39 -10.84 18.71
N LYS A 135 -8.78 -11.52 19.69
CA LYS A 135 -7.39 -11.29 20.09
C LYS A 135 -6.41 -11.56 18.95
N ALA A 136 -5.50 -10.62 18.70
CA ALA A 136 -4.44 -10.75 17.72
C ALA A 136 -3.16 -11.31 18.36
N HIS A 137 -2.48 -12.20 17.64
CA HIS A 137 -1.21 -12.77 18.06
C HIS A 137 -0.16 -12.49 16.98
N LEU A 138 0.60 -11.42 17.19
CA LEU A 138 1.70 -11.01 16.30
C LEU A 138 3.03 -11.29 17.00
N VAL A 139 3.97 -11.87 16.25
CA VAL A 139 5.34 -12.16 16.72
C VAL A 139 6.31 -11.18 16.09
N MET A 140 7.38 -10.88 16.82
CA MET A 140 8.51 -10.07 16.36
C MET A 140 9.73 -10.95 16.11
#